data_AF-A0A2W2EFI2-F1
#
_entry.id   AF-A0A2W2EFI2-F1
#
_cell.length_a   1.000
_cell.length_b   1.000
_cell.length_c   1.000
_cell.angle_alpha   90.00
_cell.angle_beta   90.00
_cell.angle_gamma   90.00
#
_symmetry.space_group_name_H-M   'P 1'
#
loop_
_entity.id
_entity.type
_entity.pdbx_description
1 polymer ?
#
loop_
_entity_poly.entity_id
_entity_poly.type
_entity_poly.pdbx_seq_one_letter_code
_entity_poly.pdbx_strand_id
1 'polypeptide(L)'
;MNRGTVYGGAPPRLHPHTVRERQFPTVGFRRRGLDPQEVRRFLHRVALELATLQQDVARLNDENSRIKRALRDWQTAQTQRRMS
;
A
#
# COMPACT_ATOMS: atom_id res chain seq x y z
N MET A 1 1.47 27.43 16.35
CA MET A 1 0.63 27.39 15.13
C MET A 1 0.22 25.95 14.89
N ASN A 2 -1.02 25.58 15.23
CA ASN A 2 -1.55 24.21 15.12
C ASN A 2 -2.32 24.08 13.80
N ARG A 3 -1.82 23.29 12.84
CA ARG A 3 -2.48 23.08 11.54
C ARG A 3 -3.51 21.96 11.69
N GLY A 4 -4.77 22.28 11.44
CA GLY A 4 -5.88 21.34 11.44
C GLY A 4 -5.62 20.17 10.48
N THR A 5 -5.72 18.96 11.00
CA THR A 5 -5.67 17.71 10.24
C THR A 5 -6.95 17.59 9.43
N VAL A 6 -6.84 17.72 8.11
CA VAL A 6 -7.92 17.48 7.16
C VAL A 6 -8.28 15.99 7.21
N TYR A 7 -9.45 15.64 7.72
CA TYR A 7 -10.00 14.27 7.81
C TYR A 7 -10.39 13.64 6.45
N GLY A 8 -9.75 14.06 5.35
CA GLY A 8 -10.02 13.59 3.99
C GLY A 8 -8.80 12.97 3.28
N GLY A 9 -7.62 13.02 3.90
CA GLY A 9 -6.46 12.30 3.39
C GLY A 9 -6.61 10.82 3.70
N ALA A 10 -6.46 9.97 2.68
CA ALA A 10 -6.22 8.55 2.94
C ALA A 10 -5.12 8.45 4.00
N PRO A 11 -5.31 7.67 5.08
CA PRO A 11 -4.31 7.55 6.11
C PRO A 11 -2.97 7.15 5.47
N PRO A 12 -1.84 7.66 5.98
CA PRO A 12 -0.54 7.36 5.41
C PRO A 12 -0.40 5.85 5.23
N ARG A 13 0.00 5.45 4.02
CA ARG A 13 0.07 4.03 3.65
C ARG A 13 0.96 3.30 4.65
N LEU A 14 0.45 2.20 5.19
CA LEU A 14 1.20 1.37 6.10
C LEU A 14 2.32 0.67 5.33
N HIS A 15 3.57 0.81 5.78
CA HIS A 15 4.71 0.17 5.14
C HIS A 15 5.02 -1.18 5.83
N PRO A 16 5.32 -2.26 5.09
CA PRO A 16 5.66 -3.57 5.68
C PRO A 16 6.71 -3.50 6.78
N HIS A 17 7.74 -2.67 6.57
CA HIS A 17 8.78 -2.39 7.55
C HIS A 17 8.23 -1.84 8.87
N THR A 18 7.35 -0.83 8.77
CA THR A 18 6.69 -0.21 9.92
C THR A 18 5.83 -1.20 10.69
N VAL A 19 5.18 -2.15 10.00
CA VAL A 19 4.41 -3.23 10.65
C VAL A 19 5.32 -4.16 11.43
N ARG A 20 6.39 -4.64 10.78
CA ARG A 20 7.33 -5.60 11.37
C ARG A 20 8.03 -5.05 12.62
N GLU A 21 8.35 -3.76 12.61
CA GLU A 21 9.08 -3.10 13.70
C GLU A 21 8.18 -2.46 14.74
N ARG A 22 6.86 -2.57 14.60
CA ARG A 22 5.92 -1.98 15.55
C ARG A 22 6.10 -2.63 16.92
N GLN A 23 6.50 -1.83 17.89
CA GLN A 23 6.53 -2.23 19.29
C GLN A 23 5.22 -1.84 19.98
N PHE A 24 4.71 -2.75 20.79
CA PHE A 24 3.55 -2.52 21.64
C PHE A 24 4.00 -2.44 23.09
N PRO A 25 3.49 -1.46 23.87
CA PRO A 25 3.80 -1.38 25.29
C PRO A 25 3.26 -2.61 26.02
N THR A 26 4.01 -3.13 26.99
CA THR A 26 3.52 -4.16 27.89
C THR A 26 2.39 -3.59 28.74
N VAL A 27 1.36 -4.41 29.01
CA VAL A 27 0.25 -3.99 29.87
C VAL A 27 0.74 -3.78 31.31
N GLY A 28 0.15 -2.79 32.00
CA GLY A 28 0.50 -2.45 33.38
C GLY A 28 0.13 -3.53 34.41
N PHE A 29 0.60 -3.34 35.65
CA PHE A 29 0.41 -4.27 36.76
C PHE A 29 -1.07 -4.69 36.93
N ARG A 30 -1.31 -6.01 37.07
CA ARG A 30 -2.63 -6.69 37.15
C ARG A 30 -3.42 -6.90 35.86
N ARG A 31 -2.94 -6.45 34.69
CA ARG A 31 -3.60 -6.78 33.40
C ARG A 31 -2.89 -7.95 32.73
N ARG A 32 -3.65 -8.80 32.04
CA ARG A 32 -3.11 -9.83 31.14
C ARG A 32 -3.00 -9.23 29.73
N GLY A 33 -1.84 -9.38 29.11
CA GLY A 33 -1.59 -8.97 27.72
C GLY A 33 -1.48 -10.19 26.81
N LEU A 34 -1.39 -9.95 25.50
CA LEU A 34 -1.04 -10.99 24.51
C LEU A 34 0.42 -11.43 24.69
N ASP A 35 0.73 -12.66 24.30
CA ASP A 35 2.11 -13.14 24.25
C ASP A 35 2.92 -12.29 23.24
N PRO A 36 3.99 -11.59 23.68
CA PRO A 36 4.81 -10.79 22.79
C PRO A 36 5.41 -11.59 21.62
N GLN A 37 5.67 -12.88 21.79
CA GLN A 37 6.18 -13.73 20.72
C GLN A 37 5.12 -13.99 19.65
N GLU A 38 3.89 -14.29 20.07
CA GLU A 38 2.76 -14.49 19.16
C GLU A 38 2.45 -13.21 18.38
N VAL A 39 2.41 -12.06 19.06
CA VAL A 39 2.23 -10.76 18.42
C VAL A 39 3.32 -10.52 17.37
N ARG A 40 4.59 -10.78 17.68
CA ARG A 40 5.70 -10.63 16.71
C ARG A 40 5.55 -11.55 15.49
N ARG A 41 5.13 -12.80 15.69
CA ARG A 41 4.88 -13.74 14.58
C ARG A 41 3.74 -13.24 13.69
N PHE A 42 2.66 -12.76 14.29
CA PHE A 42 1.52 -12.21 13.55
C PHE A 42 1.93 -10.97 12.75
N LEU A 43 2.63 -10.00 13.36
CA LEU A 43 3.13 -8.81 12.65
C LEU A 43 4.06 -9.15 11.49
N HIS A 44 4.90 -10.18 11.65
CA HIS A 44 5.76 -10.64 10.56
C HIS A 44 4.94 -11.17 9.38
N ARG A 45 3.94 -12.02 9.63
CA ARG A 45 3.03 -12.51 8.57
C ARG A 45 2.30 -11.35 7.89
N VAL A 46 1.73 -10.42 8.67
CA VAL A 46 1.01 -9.25 8.12
C VAL A 46 1.94 -8.39 7.26
N ALA A 47 3.19 -8.19 7.69
CA ALA A 47 4.18 -7.44 6.91
C ALA A 47 4.48 -8.13 5.57
N LEU A 48 4.60 -9.46 5.54
CA LEU A 48 4.81 -10.21 4.31
C LEU A 48 3.63 -10.10 3.36
N GLU A 49 2.41 -10.33 3.85
CA GLU A 49 1.19 -10.21 3.03
C GLU A 49 1.02 -8.78 2.49
N LEU A 50 1.29 -7.77 3.31
CA LEU A 50 1.26 -6.37 2.88
C LEU A 50 2.30 -6.07 1.80
N ALA A 51 3.51 -6.65 1.89
CA ALA A 51 4.53 -6.51 0.86
C ALA A 51 4.09 -7.15 -0.46
N THR A 52 3.51 -8.35 -0.41
CA THR A 52 2.96 -9.03 -1.60
C THR A 52 1.87 -8.19 -2.26
N LEU A 53 0.90 -7.69 -1.48
CA LEU A 53 -0.18 -6.85 -2.01
C LEU A 53 0.35 -5.55 -2.64
N GLN A 54 1.35 -4.92 -2.03
CA GLN A 54 1.97 -3.72 -2.60
C GLN A 54 2.68 -4.01 -3.93
N GLN A 55 3.36 -5.16 -4.04
CA GLN A 55 3.99 -5.60 -5.29
C GLN A 55 2.95 -5.89 -6.38
N ASP A 56 1.85 -6.54 -6.04
CA ASP A 56 0.79 -6.85 -7.00
C ASP A 56 0.10 -5.57 -7.49
N VAL A 57 -0.16 -4.60 -6.60
CA VAL A 57 -0.70 -3.29 -6.99
C VAL A 57 0.27 -2.55 -7.91
N ALA A 58 1.58 -2.59 -7.63
CA ALA A 58 2.58 -1.98 -8.51
C ALA A 58 2.55 -2.62 -9.91
N ARG A 59 2.54 -3.96 -9.97
CA ARG A 59 2.45 -4.72 -11.23
C ARG A 59 1.19 -4.35 -12.02
N LEU A 60 0.03 -4.33 -11.38
CA LEU A 60 -1.25 -3.98 -12.01
C LEU A 60 -1.27 -2.53 -12.52
N ASN A 61 -0.60 -1.61 -11.84
CA ASN A 61 -0.48 -0.22 -12.29
C ASN A 61 0.42 -0.11 -13.52
N ASP A 62 1.52 -0.87 -13.56
CA ASP A 62 2.43 -0.92 -14.72
C ASP A 62 1.73 -1.51 -15.95
N GLU A 63 0.99 -2.61 -15.76
CA GLU A 63 0.18 -3.24 -16.80
C GLU A 63 -0.89 -2.27 -17.33
N ASN A 64 -1.64 -1.63 -16.44
CA ASN A 64 -2.62 -0.61 -16.82
C ASN A 64 -1.98 0.54 -17.60
N SER A 65 -0.81 1.00 -17.16
CA SER A 65 -0.08 2.09 -17.82
C SER A 65 0.40 1.68 -19.21
N ARG A 66 0.80 0.43 -19.41
CA ARG A 66 1.16 -0.12 -20.72
C ARG A 66 -0.07 -0.20 -21.63
N ILE A 67 -1.19 -0.71 -21.15
CA ILE A 67 -2.44 -0.82 -21.93
C ILE A 67 -2.93 0.56 -22.36
N LYS A 68 -2.97 1.53 -21.44
CA LYS A 68 -3.39 2.90 -21.74
C LYS A 68 -2.49 3.57 -22.79
N ARG A 69 -1.17 3.32 -22.75
CA ARG A 69 -0.24 3.83 -23.77
C ARG A 69 -0.52 3.22 -25.13
N ALA A 70 -0.62 1.89 -25.22
CA ALA A 70 -0.93 1.21 -26.49
C ALA A 70 -2.24 1.69 -27.11
N LEU A 71 -3.27 1.90 -26.28
CA LEU A 71 -4.55 2.46 -26.75
C LEU A 71 -4.40 3.88 -27.30
N ARG A 72 -3.66 4.74 -26.61
CA ARG A 72 -3.40 6.13 -27.05
C ARG A 72 -2.61 6.17 -28.36
N ASP A 73 -1.63 5.30 -28.51
CA ASP A 73 -0.80 5.22 -29.72
C ASP A 73 -1.65 4.77 -30.92
N TRP A 74 -2.49 3.75 -30.71
CA TRP A 74 -3.44 3.29 -31.73
C TRP A 74 -4.45 4.37 -32.12
N GLN A 75 -5.05 5.07 -31.15
CA GLN A 75 -5.98 6.17 -31.42
C GLN A 75 -5.30 7.28 -32.22
N THR A 76 -4.06 7.62 -31.89
CA THR A 76 -3.28 8.64 -32.61
C THR A 76 -3.04 8.24 -34.06
N ALA A 77 -2.61 7.00 -34.29
CA ALA A 77 -2.39 6.46 -35.64
C ALA A 77 -3.69 6.42 -36.47
N GLN A 78 -4.82 6.07 -35.85
CA GLN A 78 -6.13 6.07 -36.51
C GLN A 78 -6.56 7.49 -36.91
N THR A 79 -6.39 8.48 -36.04
CA THR A 79 -6.72 9.88 -36.37
C THR A 79 -5.86 10.40 -37.52
N GLN A 80 -4.55 10.10 -37.51
CA GLN A 80 -3.65 10.47 -38.62
C GLN A 80 -4.09 9.85 -39.95
N ARG A 81 -4.48 8.57 -39.96
CA ARG A 81 -5.00 7.88 -41.15
C ARG A 81 -6.33 8.45 -41.65
N ARG A 82 -7.14 9.05 -40.78
CA ARG A 82 -8.42 9.68 -41.15
C ARG A 82 -8.26 11.12 -41.67
N MET A 83 -7.12 11.75 -41.40
CA MET A 83 -6.80 13.11 -41.83
C MET A 83 -5.92 13.16 -43.10
N SER A 84 -5.44 12.00 -43.56
CA SER A 84 -4.75 11.82 -44.84
C SER A 84 -5.73 11.32 -45.89
#